data_AF-A0A820ZU16-F1
#
_entry.id   AF-A0A820ZU16-F1
#
_cell.length_a   1.000
_cell.length_b   1.000
_cell.length_c   1.000
_cell.angle_alpha   90.00
_cell.angle_beta   90.00
_cell.angle_gamma   90.00
#
_symmetry.space_group_name_H-M   'P 1'
#
loop_
_entity.id
_entity.type
_entity.pdbx_description
1 polymer ?
#
loop_
_entity_poly.entity_id
_entity_poly.type
_entity_poly.pdbx_seq_one_letter_code
_entity_poly.pdbx_strand_id
1 'polypeptide(L)'
;PYRLTRTLLDQNFLLCNNQLVSVVGFDSSIGIKLLGDNAHWNADGTFRTAPKLFYQSYSIHVWDKFSMKPVIYAALPNKNTNTYDTFLNELIVYAQINGISLTPKSILIDIEMAAHQAFSKNFPTAKIKGCQFHFGQNIWRQIKKKV
;
A
#
# COMPACT_ATOMS: atom_id res chain seq x y z
N PRO A 1 -2.36 24.12 -7.26
CA PRO A 1 -1.58 23.26 -6.34
C PRO A 1 -2.44 22.57 -5.26
N TYR A 2 -3.26 23.30 -4.50
CA TYR A 2 -4.08 22.76 -3.39
C TYR A 2 -5.24 21.83 -3.80
N ARG A 3 -5.59 21.80 -5.09
CA ARG A 3 -6.75 21.04 -5.60
C ARG A 3 -6.53 19.52 -5.63
N LEU A 4 -5.28 19.06 -5.58
CA LEU A 4 -4.91 17.64 -5.66
C LEU A 4 -4.58 17.02 -4.30
N THR A 5 -4.65 17.80 -3.22
CA THR A 5 -4.40 17.34 -1.84
C THR A 5 -5.68 17.14 -1.06
N ARG A 6 -6.84 17.29 -1.72
CA ARG A 6 -8.16 17.22 -1.10
C ARG A 6 -9.11 16.32 -1.87
N THR A 7 -10.10 15.77 -1.16
CA THR A 7 -11.19 14.98 -1.76
C THR A 7 -12.19 15.90 -2.48
N LEU A 8 -13.15 15.31 -3.19
CA LEU A 8 -14.27 16.05 -3.80
C LEU A 8 -15.17 16.75 -2.77
N LEU A 9 -15.05 16.38 -1.49
CA LEU A 9 -15.75 17.00 -0.36
C LEU A 9 -14.86 17.97 0.43
N ASP A 10 -13.74 18.41 -0.16
CA ASP A 10 -12.77 19.35 0.42
C ASP A 10 -12.07 18.85 1.71
N GLN A 11 -12.06 17.54 1.94
CA GLN A 11 -11.34 16.92 3.06
C GLN A 11 -9.88 16.67 2.69
N ASN A 12 -8.98 16.66 3.67
CA ASN A 12 -7.58 16.29 3.43
C ASN A 12 -7.48 14.90 2.80
N PHE A 13 -6.72 14.81 1.71
CA PHE A 13 -6.47 13.57 0.98
C PHE A 13 -4.98 13.21 0.86
N LEU A 14 -4.09 14.16 1.13
CA LEU A 14 -2.65 13.92 1.11
C LEU A 14 -2.22 13.30 2.45
N LEU A 15 -1.71 12.07 2.40
CA LEU A 15 -1.15 11.36 3.55
C LEU A 15 0.30 11.78 3.76
N CYS A 16 1.14 11.68 2.74
CA CYS A 16 2.53 12.09 2.78
C CYS A 16 3.03 12.56 1.41
N ASN A 17 4.06 13.41 1.42
CA ASN A 17 4.80 13.82 0.23
C ASN A 17 6.29 13.93 0.58
N ASN A 18 6.95 12.78 0.61
CA ASN A 18 8.36 12.69 0.94
C ASN A 18 9.20 12.88 -0.33
N GLN A 19 9.64 14.11 -0.56
CA GLN A 19 10.39 14.49 -1.75
C GLN A 19 11.81 13.90 -1.80
N LEU A 20 12.42 13.61 -0.65
CA LEU A 20 13.78 13.04 -0.58
C LEU A 20 13.85 11.66 -1.22
N VAL A 21 12.82 10.84 -0.98
CA VAL A 21 12.72 9.50 -1.56
C VAL A 21 11.64 9.41 -2.64
N SER A 22 11.06 10.53 -3.07
CA SER A 22 9.99 10.55 -4.08
C SER A 22 8.83 9.60 -3.77
N VAL A 23 8.34 9.60 -2.54
CA VAL A 23 7.15 8.82 -2.12
C VAL A 23 6.00 9.78 -1.87
N VAL A 24 4.85 9.51 -2.49
CA VAL A 24 3.63 10.31 -2.26
C VAL A 24 2.50 9.37 -1.90
N GLY A 25 1.89 9.58 -0.73
CA GLY A 25 0.79 8.80 -0.21
C GLY A 25 -0.50 9.60 -0.18
N PHE A 26 -1.62 8.93 -0.40
CA PHE A 26 -2.96 9.49 -0.35
C PHE A 26 -3.90 8.61 0.46
N ASP A 27 -4.75 9.25 1.23
CA ASP A 27 -5.77 8.62 2.06
C ASP A 27 -6.84 9.65 2.45
N SER A 28 -8.05 9.18 2.73
CA SER A 28 -9.10 10.00 3.35
C SER A 28 -9.28 9.61 4.81
N SER A 29 -9.81 10.50 5.65
CA SER A 29 -10.10 10.17 7.06
C SER A 29 -10.94 8.89 7.25
N ILE A 30 -11.82 8.59 6.30
CA ILE A 30 -12.60 7.34 6.26
C ILE A 30 -11.70 6.15 5.92
N GLY A 31 -10.78 6.30 4.96
CA GLY A 31 -9.85 5.26 4.52
C GLY A 31 -8.92 4.79 5.63
N ILE A 32 -8.24 5.71 6.32
CA ILE A 32 -7.37 5.33 7.45
C ILE A 32 -8.15 4.71 8.60
N LYS A 33 -9.37 5.18 8.87
CA LYS A 33 -10.24 4.58 9.89
C LYS A 33 -10.62 3.15 9.50
N LEU A 34 -11.02 2.92 8.26
CA LEU A 34 -11.30 1.58 7.74
C LEU A 34 -10.07 0.69 7.81
N LEU A 35 -8.88 1.22 7.54
CA LEU A 35 -7.63 0.46 7.66
C LEU A 35 -7.39 0.01 9.10
N GLY A 36 -7.55 0.91 10.08
CA GLY A 36 -7.39 0.60 11.51
C GLY A 36 -8.46 -0.33 12.07
N ASP A 37 -9.70 -0.21 11.61
CA ASP A 37 -10.83 -1.06 12.04
C ASP A 37 -10.74 -2.49 11.48
N ASN A 38 -9.89 -2.73 10.47
CA ASN A 38 -9.78 -4.03 9.80
C ASN A 38 -8.50 -4.78 10.18
N ALA A 39 -8.67 -6.03 10.63
CA ALA A 39 -7.56 -6.90 11.02
C ALA A 39 -6.82 -7.56 9.83
N HIS A 40 -7.39 -7.53 8.62
CA HIS A 40 -6.85 -8.22 7.46
C HIS A 40 -6.68 -7.25 6.31
N TRP A 41 -5.43 -7.10 5.87
CA TRP A 41 -5.08 -6.19 4.80
C TRP A 41 -4.60 -6.95 3.56
N ASN A 42 -4.78 -6.31 2.42
CA ASN A 42 -4.25 -6.74 1.15
C ASN A 42 -3.44 -5.58 0.57
N ALA A 43 -2.24 -5.81 0.03
CA ALA A 43 -1.49 -4.74 -0.62
C ALA A 43 -0.98 -5.20 -1.99
N ASP A 44 -1.09 -4.32 -2.97
CA ASP A 44 -0.80 -4.62 -4.38
C ASP A 44 -0.15 -3.44 -5.09
N GLY A 45 0.73 -3.75 -6.04
CA GLY A 45 1.44 -2.79 -6.87
C GLY A 45 1.02 -2.88 -8.33
N THR A 46 0.58 -1.76 -8.90
CA THR A 46 0.18 -1.66 -10.30
C THR A 46 1.14 -0.77 -11.10
N PHE A 47 1.71 -1.31 -12.17
CA PHE A 47 2.78 -0.64 -12.95
C PHE A 47 2.23 0.18 -14.12
N ARG A 48 1.21 -0.34 -14.82
CA ARG A 48 0.69 0.30 -16.05
C ARG A 48 0.01 1.64 -15.81
N THR A 49 -0.51 1.83 -14.61
CA THR A 49 -1.28 3.00 -14.16
C THR A 49 -0.42 3.97 -13.36
N ALA A 50 0.87 3.68 -13.17
CA ALA A 50 1.77 4.56 -12.44
C ALA A 50 1.95 5.88 -13.20
N PRO A 51 1.90 7.04 -12.53
CA PRO A 51 2.24 8.31 -13.16
C PRO A 51 3.68 8.27 -13.66
N LYS A 52 3.99 8.97 -14.77
CA LYS A 52 5.29 8.88 -15.48
C LYS A 52 6.55 9.05 -14.61
N LEU A 53 6.44 9.71 -13.46
CA LEU A 53 7.55 9.96 -12.54
C LEU A 53 7.77 8.85 -11.50
N PHE A 54 6.87 7.86 -11.44
CA PHE A 54 6.88 6.79 -10.47
C PHE A 54 6.93 5.43 -11.17
N TYR A 55 7.53 4.46 -10.50
CA TYR A 55 7.65 3.11 -11.03
C TYR A 55 6.34 2.32 -10.85
N GLN A 56 5.62 2.57 -9.75
CA GLN A 56 4.37 1.87 -9.45
C GLN A 56 3.38 2.77 -8.69
N SER A 57 2.09 2.51 -8.92
CA SER A 57 1.02 2.89 -8.00
C SER A 57 0.77 1.71 -7.06
N TYR A 58 0.94 1.94 -5.76
CA TYR A 58 0.76 0.95 -4.72
C TYR A 58 -0.52 1.24 -3.95
N SER A 59 -1.26 0.22 -3.52
CA SER A 59 -2.48 0.41 -2.74
C SER A 59 -2.61 -0.62 -1.64
N ILE A 60 -3.21 -0.20 -0.53
CA ILE A 60 -3.61 -1.08 0.57
C ILE A 60 -5.13 -1.13 0.60
N HIS A 61 -5.65 -2.34 0.69
CA HIS A 61 -7.05 -2.67 0.61
C HIS A 61 -7.50 -3.39 1.87
N VAL A 62 -8.77 -3.21 2.18
CA VAL A 62 -9.46 -3.94 3.23
C VAL A 62 -10.76 -4.52 2.69
N TRP A 63 -11.25 -5.57 3.34
CA TRP A 63 -12.56 -6.14 3.04
C TRP A 63 -13.62 -5.44 3.87
N ASP A 64 -14.68 -4.98 3.21
CA ASP A 64 -15.95 -4.76 3.90
C ASP A 64 -16.87 -5.98 3.71
N LYS A 65 -18.11 -5.88 4.21
CA LYS A 65 -19.09 -6.97 4.15
C LYS A 65 -19.37 -7.49 2.73
N PHE A 66 -19.10 -6.69 1.69
CA PHE A 66 -19.51 -6.98 0.32
C PHE A 66 -18.36 -7.03 -0.69
N SER A 67 -17.26 -6.32 -0.43
CA SER A 67 -16.21 -6.10 -1.41
C SER A 67 -14.87 -5.72 -0.79
N MET A 68 -13.79 -5.99 -1.53
CA MET A 68 -12.48 -5.43 -1.23
C MET A 68 -12.40 -4.00 -1.75
N LYS A 69 -11.96 -3.06 -0.92
CA LYS A 69 -11.84 -1.64 -1.27
C LYS A 69 -10.41 -1.14 -1.03
N PRO A 70 -9.79 -0.47 -2.01
CA PRO A 70 -8.58 0.30 -1.76
C PRO A 70 -8.88 1.48 -0.83
N VAL A 71 -8.12 1.59 0.24
CA VAL A 71 -8.28 2.65 1.25
C VAL A 71 -7.05 3.56 1.32
N ILE A 72 -5.86 3.02 1.10
CA ILE A 72 -4.62 3.79 0.98
C ILE A 72 -4.07 3.66 -0.43
N TYR A 73 -3.54 4.76 -0.97
CA TYR A 73 -2.86 4.81 -2.25
C TYR A 73 -1.47 5.43 -2.09
N ALA A 74 -0.52 5.00 -2.91
CA ALA A 74 0.80 5.61 -2.96
C ALA A 74 1.40 5.53 -4.35
N ALA A 75 2.20 6.54 -4.71
CA ALA A 75 3.07 6.51 -5.87
C ALA A 75 4.50 6.28 -5.38
N LEU A 76 5.12 5.17 -5.82
CA LEU A 76 6.45 4.75 -5.36
C LEU A 76 7.45 4.78 -6.53
N PRO A 77 8.69 5.25 -6.29
CA PRO A 77 9.69 5.46 -7.35
C PRO A 77 10.40 4.16 -7.76
N ASN A 78 10.32 3.10 -6.96
CA ASN A 78 10.97 1.81 -7.21
C ASN A 78 10.32 0.71 -6.32
N LYS A 79 10.95 -0.46 -6.32
CA LYS A 79 10.54 -1.69 -5.61
C LYS A 79 11.53 -2.10 -4.52
N ASN A 80 12.27 -1.15 -3.97
CA ASN A 80 13.29 -1.44 -2.97
C ASN A 80 12.66 -1.48 -1.57
N THR A 81 13.22 -2.31 -0.69
CA THR A 81 12.75 -2.46 0.70
C THR A 81 12.66 -1.10 1.41
N ASN A 82 13.67 -0.24 1.23
CA ASN A 82 13.71 1.09 1.85
C ASN A 82 12.55 2.00 1.42
N THR A 83 12.11 1.90 0.17
CA THR A 83 11.00 2.69 -0.37
C THR A 83 9.68 2.26 0.25
N TYR A 84 9.44 0.95 0.36
CA TYR A 84 8.26 0.44 1.08
C TYR A 84 8.32 0.78 2.56
N ASP A 85 9.49 0.64 3.19
CA ASP A 85 9.70 0.96 4.60
C ASP A 85 9.40 2.44 4.88
N THR A 86 9.87 3.35 4.03
CA THR A 86 9.55 4.78 4.16
C THR A 86 8.05 5.01 4.02
N PHE A 87 7.40 4.45 3.01
CA PHE A 87 5.96 4.58 2.84
C PHE A 87 5.17 4.06 4.05
N LEU A 88 5.52 2.89 4.59
CA LEU A 88 4.82 2.30 5.74
C LEU A 88 5.05 3.10 7.03
N ASN A 89 6.24 3.65 7.24
CA ASN A 89 6.52 4.53 8.39
C ASN A 89 5.69 5.82 8.30
N GLU A 90 5.63 6.45 7.11
CA GLU A 90 4.79 7.63 6.88
C GLU A 90 3.29 7.33 7.14
N LEU A 91 2.82 6.15 6.72
CA LEU A 91 1.45 5.68 7.00
C LEU A 91 1.20 5.48 8.51
N ILE A 92 2.15 4.89 9.24
CA ILE A 92 2.03 4.69 10.70
C ILE A 92 1.96 6.04 11.42
N VAL A 93 2.87 6.96 11.09
CA VAL A 93 2.89 8.32 11.68
C VAL A 93 1.59 9.04 11.36
N TYR A 94 1.12 8.98 10.11
CA TYR A 94 -0.15 9.57 9.72
C TYR A 94 -1.34 9.00 10.52
N ALA A 95 -1.40 7.68 10.70
CA ALA A 95 -2.43 7.02 11.50
C ALA A 95 -2.42 7.52 12.96
N GLN A 96 -1.23 7.59 13.56
CA GLN A 96 -1.04 8.06 14.94
C GLN A 96 -1.53 9.50 15.12
N ILE A 97 -1.20 10.40 14.18
CA ILE A 97 -1.67 11.80 14.20
C ILE A 97 -3.21 11.87 14.14
N ASN A 98 -3.84 10.94 13.44
CA ASN A 98 -5.30 10.84 13.36
C ASN A 98 -5.92 10.01 14.50
N GLY A 99 -5.15 9.64 15.52
CA GLY A 99 -5.63 8.87 16.68
C GLY A 99 -6.00 7.42 16.37
N ILE A 100 -5.46 6.86 15.28
CA ILE A 100 -5.75 5.50 14.81
C ILE A 100 -4.55 4.60 15.06
N SER A 101 -4.79 3.45 15.70
CA SER A 101 -3.78 2.42 15.91
C SER A 101 -3.86 1.36 14.83
N LEU A 102 -2.74 1.12 14.14
CA LEU A 102 -2.65 0.12 13.07
C LEU A 102 -2.13 -1.20 13.64
N THR A 103 -3.02 -2.17 13.85
CA THR A 103 -2.68 -3.49 14.43
C THR A 103 -3.21 -4.66 13.58
N PRO A 104 -2.76 -4.80 12.32
CA PRO A 104 -3.22 -5.88 11.46
C PRO A 104 -2.83 -7.26 12.03
N LYS A 105 -3.74 -8.23 11.92
CA LYS A 105 -3.48 -9.64 12.23
C LYS A 105 -2.84 -10.38 11.06
N SER A 106 -3.21 -10.02 9.82
CA SER A 106 -2.55 -10.57 8.63
C SER A 106 -2.53 -9.61 7.47
N ILE A 107 -1.49 -9.72 6.65
CA ILE A 107 -1.30 -8.89 5.47
C ILE A 107 -1.00 -9.83 4.29
N LEU A 108 -1.87 -9.83 3.28
CA LEU A 108 -1.64 -10.54 2.03
C LEU A 108 -0.99 -9.59 1.04
N ILE A 109 0.21 -9.93 0.59
CA ILE A 109 0.99 -9.14 -0.35
C ILE A 109 1.49 -10.01 -1.49
N ASP A 110 1.93 -9.38 -2.57
CA ASP A 110 2.70 -10.08 -3.60
C ASP A 110 3.96 -10.71 -3.03
N ILE A 111 4.39 -11.81 -3.65
CA ILE A 111 5.62 -12.55 -3.27
C ILE A 111 6.86 -11.78 -3.77
N GLU A 112 6.90 -10.49 -3.47
CA GLU A 112 8.03 -9.60 -3.69
C GLU A 112 8.79 -9.48 -2.37
N MET A 113 10.07 -9.89 -2.39
CA MET A 113 10.91 -9.93 -1.19
C MET A 113 11.00 -8.57 -0.49
N ALA A 114 11.10 -7.48 -1.26
CA ALA A 114 11.24 -6.14 -0.73
C ALA A 114 10.00 -5.68 0.06
N ALA A 115 8.81 -5.87 -0.50
CA ALA A 115 7.56 -5.59 0.19
C ALA A 115 7.44 -6.47 1.44
N HIS A 116 7.73 -7.78 1.33
CA HIS A 116 7.69 -8.69 2.46
C HIS A 116 8.58 -8.24 3.62
N GLN A 117 9.84 -7.90 3.35
CA GLN A 117 10.77 -7.42 4.36
C GLN A 117 10.27 -6.13 5.04
N ALA A 118 9.76 -5.17 4.27
CA ALA A 118 9.24 -3.92 4.81
C ALA A 118 8.01 -4.12 5.69
N PHE A 119 7.03 -4.93 5.25
CA PHE A 119 5.84 -5.23 6.04
C PHE A 119 6.17 -6.02 7.30
N SER A 120 7.06 -7.02 7.23
CA SER A 120 7.51 -7.76 8.42
C SER A 120 8.23 -6.88 9.44
N LYS A 121 9.01 -5.89 8.97
CA LYS A 121 9.70 -4.94 9.84
C LYS A 121 8.72 -3.99 10.55
N ASN A 122 7.77 -3.42 9.82
CA ASN A 122 6.85 -2.39 10.33
C ASN A 122 5.67 -2.98 11.12
N PHE A 123 5.24 -4.21 10.80
CA PHE A 123 4.13 -4.91 11.46
C PHE A 123 4.58 -6.30 11.93
N PRO A 124 5.51 -6.40 12.90
CA PRO A 124 6.15 -7.66 13.28
C PRO A 124 5.19 -8.69 13.89
N THR A 125 4.05 -8.25 14.42
CA THR A 125 3.02 -9.13 14.99
C THR A 125 2.03 -9.66 13.94
N ALA A 126 2.01 -9.08 12.73
CA ALA A 126 1.10 -9.47 11.68
C ALA A 126 1.62 -10.69 10.91
N LYS A 127 0.73 -11.63 10.58
CA LYS A 127 1.07 -12.75 9.70
C LYS A 127 1.14 -12.29 8.24
N ILE A 128 2.34 -12.18 7.70
CA ILE A 128 2.55 -11.87 6.28
C ILE A 128 2.29 -13.12 5.44
N LYS A 129 1.47 -12.98 4.39
CA LYS A 129 1.09 -14.06 3.47
C LYS A 129 1.40 -13.63 2.03
N GLY A 130 1.91 -14.56 1.24
CA GLY A 130 2.11 -14.37 -0.20
C GLY A 130 0.83 -14.63 -0.99
N CYS A 131 0.54 -13.78 -1.98
CA CYS A 131 -0.57 -13.94 -2.90
C CYS A 131 -0.31 -15.09 -3.89
N GLN A 132 -1.02 -16.21 -3.71
CA GLN A 132 -0.90 -17.39 -4.58
C GLN A 132 -1.35 -17.11 -6.03
N PHE A 133 -2.31 -16.21 -6.21
CA PHE A 133 -2.78 -15.81 -7.54
C PHE A 133 -1.67 -15.16 -8.37
N HIS A 134 -1.01 -14.14 -7.82
CA HIS A 134 0.10 -13.47 -8.51
C HIS A 134 1.31 -14.41 -8.68
N PHE A 135 1.56 -15.30 -7.72
CA PHE A 135 2.57 -16.34 -7.88
C PHE A 135 2.29 -17.25 -9.08
N GLY A 136 1.09 -17.83 -9.16
CA GLY A 136 0.67 -18.69 -10.27
C GLY A 136 0.75 -17.98 -11.63
N GLN A 137 0.30 -16.73 -11.69
CA GLN A 137 0.45 -15.90 -12.90
C GLN A 137 1.91 -15.72 -13.30
N ASN A 138 2.79 -15.45 -12.34
CA ASN A 138 4.21 -15.26 -12.61
C ASN A 138 4.88 -16.55 -13.10
N ILE A 139 4.57 -17.70 -12.51
CA ILE A 139 5.04 -19.01 -13.00
C ILE A 139 4.57 -19.26 -14.44
N TRP A 140 3.29 -19.04 -14.73
CA TRP A 140 2.73 -19.24 -16.07
C TRP A 140 3.38 -18.34 -17.13
N ARG A 141 3.63 -17.07 -16.80
CA ARG A 141 4.38 -16.15 -17.68
C ARG A 141 5.78 -16.65 -18.00
N GLN A 142 6.47 -17.26 -17.02
CA GLN A 142 7.81 -17.80 -17.23
C GLN A 142 7.79 -19.06 -18.10
N ILE A 143 6.80 -19.93 -17.94
CA ILE A 143 6.61 -21.10 -18.82
C ILE A 143 6.40 -20.64 -20.26
N LYS A 144 5.53 -19.66 -20.49
CA LYS A 144 5.22 -19.13 -21.84
C LYS A 144 6.39 -18.45 -22.55
N LYS A 145 7.41 -17.96 -21.83
CA LYS A 145 8.61 -17.38 -22.46
C LYS A 145 9.59 -18.43 -22.99
N LYS A 146 9.43 -19.68 -22.56
CA LYS A 146 10.31 -20.81 -22.93
C LYS A 146 9.74 -21.65 -24.07
N VAL A 147 8.52 -21.34 -24.52
CA VAL A 147 7.84 -21.93 -25.68
C VAL A 147 7.84 -20.87 -26.78
#